data_AF-A0AAQ2Y4N9-F1
#
_entry.id   AF-A0AAQ2Y4N9-F1
#
_cell.length_a   1.000
_cell.length_b   1.000
_cell.length_c   1.000
_cell.angle_alpha   90.00
_cell.angle_beta   90.00
_cell.angle_gamma   90.00
#
_symmetry.space_group_name_H-M   'P 1'
#
loop_
_entity.id
_entity.type
_entity.pdbx_description
1 polymer ?
#
loop_
_entity_poly.entity_id
_entity_poly.type
_entity_poly.pdbx_seq_one_letter_code
_entity_poly.pdbx_strand_id
1 'polypeptide(L)'
;MKITVYDDEGVLAMSRVSEFASVQEAALNVIDEVVMWTNEDGSELYSPSQCHAHLNELAQLKLEVKAHLINVLQPDWFESGLGFTFSIK
;
A
#
# COMPACT_ATOMS: atom_id res chain seq x y z
N MET A 1 0.74 -11.05 -12.88
CA MET A 1 0.36 -10.67 -11.52
C MET A 1 0.88 -9.28 -11.22
N LYS A 2 0.01 -8.39 -10.78
CA LYS A 2 0.29 -7.02 -10.42
C LYS A 2 -0.32 -6.76 -9.05
N ILE A 3 0.40 -6.00 -8.24
CA ILE A 3 -0.13 -5.45 -7.00
C ILE A 3 -0.55 -4.02 -7.31
N THR A 4 -1.76 -3.67 -6.92
CA THR A 4 -2.36 -2.34 -7.15
C THR A 4 -2.89 -1.79 -5.85
N VAL A 5 -2.68 -0.49 -5.63
CA VAL A 5 -3.39 0.28 -4.62
C VAL A 5 -4.37 1.20 -5.32
N TYR A 6 -5.62 1.16 -4.89
CA TYR A 6 -6.69 1.96 -5.46
C TYR A 6 -7.67 2.41 -4.40
N ASP A 7 -8.38 3.48 -4.70
CA ASP A 7 -9.54 3.99 -3.97
C ASP A 7 -10.72 4.16 -4.93
N ASP A 8 -11.69 5.01 -4.58
CA ASP A 8 -12.83 5.35 -5.43
C ASP A 8 -12.48 6.28 -6.60
N GLU A 9 -11.37 7.00 -6.55
CA GLU A 9 -10.89 7.87 -7.62
C GLU A 9 -10.06 7.12 -8.68
N GLY A 10 -9.41 6.02 -8.29
CA GLY A 10 -8.77 5.10 -9.21
C GLY A 10 -7.51 4.45 -8.64
N VAL A 11 -6.57 4.11 -9.54
CA VAL A 11 -5.30 3.47 -9.14
C VAL A 11 -4.31 4.55 -8.71
N LEU A 12 -3.86 4.47 -7.45
CA LEU A 12 -2.83 5.31 -6.89
C LEU A 12 -1.42 4.80 -7.25
N ALA A 13 -1.19 3.50 -7.03
CA ALA A 13 0.14 2.89 -7.17
C ALA A 13 0.03 1.47 -7.72
N MET A 14 1.07 1.00 -8.42
CA MET A 14 1.08 -0.33 -9.02
C MET A 14 2.50 -0.86 -9.19
N SER A 15 2.69 -2.14 -8.87
CA SER A 15 3.92 -2.87 -9.19
C SER A 15 3.63 -4.18 -9.90
N ARG A 16 4.46 -4.54 -10.89
CA ARG A 16 4.36 -5.83 -11.56
C ARG A 16 5.26 -6.83 -10.84
N VAL A 17 4.70 -7.95 -10.39
CA VAL A 17 5.46 -8.94 -9.61
C VAL A 17 6.65 -9.51 -10.39
N SER A 18 6.58 -9.53 -11.72
CA SER A 18 7.68 -9.95 -12.59
C SER A 18 8.92 -9.05 -12.57
N GLU A 19 8.81 -7.84 -12.02
CA GLU A 19 9.92 -6.87 -11.91
C GLU A 19 10.69 -7.01 -10.58
N PHE A 20 10.24 -7.90 -9.70
CA PHE A 20 10.80 -8.13 -8.36
C PHE A 20 11.14 -9.61 -8.16
N ALA A 21 11.96 -9.93 -7.15
CA ALA A 21 12.32 -11.32 -6.87
C ALA A 21 11.18 -12.10 -6.23
N SER A 22 10.20 -11.42 -5.64
CA SER A 22 9.04 -12.03 -4.97
C SER A 22 7.79 -11.15 -5.00
N VAL A 23 6.64 -11.75 -4.71
CA VAL A 23 5.38 -10.99 -4.50
C VAL A 23 5.47 -10.08 -3.28
N GLN A 24 6.21 -10.48 -2.25
CA GLN A 24 6.46 -9.66 -1.06
C GLN A 24 7.26 -8.41 -1.41
N GLU A 25 8.31 -8.51 -2.21
CA GLU A 25 9.08 -7.34 -2.65
C GLU A 25 8.23 -6.38 -3.49
N ALA A 26 7.41 -6.91 -4.40
CA ALA A 26 6.47 -6.08 -5.15
C ALA A 26 5.44 -5.39 -4.23
N ALA A 27 4.97 -6.09 -3.18
CA ALA A 27 4.04 -5.51 -2.21
C ALA A 27 4.69 -4.39 -1.41
N LEU A 28 5.93 -4.61 -0.95
CA LEU A 28 6.70 -3.61 -0.22
C LEU A 28 6.94 -2.35 -1.07
N ASN A 29 7.27 -2.52 -2.36
CA ASN A 29 7.46 -1.40 -3.28
C ASN A 29 6.18 -0.55 -3.41
N VAL A 30 5.02 -1.18 -3.59
CA VAL A 30 3.76 -0.42 -3.65
C VAL A 30 3.48 0.30 -2.32
N ILE A 31 3.78 -0.31 -1.16
CA ILE A 31 3.62 0.38 0.13
C ILE A 31 4.60 1.56 0.24
N ASP A 32 5.82 1.45 -0.27
CA ASP A 32 6.78 2.57 -0.36
C ASP A 32 6.23 3.72 -1.20
N GLU A 33 5.60 3.43 -2.34
CA GLU A 33 4.95 4.44 -3.20
C GLU A 33 3.81 5.16 -2.47
N VAL A 34 2.94 4.44 -1.75
CA VAL A 34 1.85 5.05 -0.97
C VAL A 34 2.39 5.90 0.19
N VAL A 35 3.48 5.47 0.83
CA VAL A 35 4.15 6.27 1.87
C VAL A 35 4.70 7.57 1.29
N MET A 36 5.33 7.53 0.11
CA MET A 36 5.84 8.71 -0.57
C MET A 36 4.69 9.68 -0.89
N TRP A 37 3.63 9.18 -1.53
CA TRP A 37 2.45 9.97 -1.85
C TRP A 37 1.80 10.60 -0.60
N THR A 38 1.70 9.85 0.50
CA THR A 38 1.11 10.37 1.74
C THR A 38 1.93 11.54 2.32
N ASN A 39 3.26 11.50 2.17
CA ASN A 39 4.14 12.57 2.65
C ASN A 39 4.16 13.80 1.73
N GLU A 40 4.08 13.59 0.41
CA GLU A 40 4.20 14.66 -0.59
C GLU A 40 2.85 15.32 -0.87
N ASP A 41 1.81 14.53 -1.12
CA ASP A 41 0.51 15.00 -1.63
C ASP A 41 -0.63 14.80 -0.63
N GLY A 42 -0.50 13.86 0.31
CA GLY A 42 -1.59 13.50 1.24
C GLY A 42 -2.14 14.67 2.05
N SER A 43 -1.33 15.70 2.32
CA SER A 43 -1.75 16.90 3.06
C SER A 43 -2.70 17.83 2.29
N GLU A 44 -2.80 17.67 0.97
CA GLU A 44 -3.75 18.42 0.14
C GLU A 44 -5.19 17.89 0.33
N LEU A 45 -5.34 16.63 0.74
CA LEU A 45 -6.61 15.93 0.84
C LEU A 45 -7.00 15.59 2.29
N TYR A 46 -6.02 15.35 3.14
CA TYR A 46 -6.21 14.85 4.49
C TYR A 46 -5.57 15.75 5.54
N SER A 47 -6.14 15.75 6.75
CA SER A 47 -5.56 16.48 7.87
C SER A 47 -4.22 15.86 8.33
N PRO A 48 -3.33 16.63 9.00
CA PRO A 48 -2.05 16.10 9.48
C PRO A 48 -2.17 14.87 10.39
N SER A 49 -3.23 14.78 11.21
CA SER A 49 -3.49 13.63 12.07
C SER A 49 -3.89 12.40 11.28
N GLN A 50 -4.67 12.56 10.20
CA GLN A 50 -5.03 11.48 9.28
C GLN A 50 -3.78 10.96 8.54
N CYS A 51 -2.95 11.84 7.98
CA CYS A 51 -1.71 11.45 7.33
C CYS A 51 -0.78 10.70 8.31
N HIS A 52 -0.65 11.21 9.55
CA HIS A 52 0.18 10.55 10.56
C HIS A 52 -0.34 9.16 10.93
N ALA A 53 -1.65 9.02 11.14
CA ALA A 53 -2.27 7.72 11.43
C ALA A 53 -2.04 6.73 10.27
N HIS A 54 -2.22 7.20 9.03
CA HIS A 54 -2.01 6.36 7.85
C HIS A 54 -0.54 5.94 7.68
N LEU A 55 0.42 6.84 7.89
CA LEU A 55 1.84 6.48 7.85
C LEU A 55 2.21 5.40 8.89
N ASN A 56 1.64 5.46 10.09
CA ASN A 56 1.85 4.44 11.11
C ASN A 56 1.25 3.08 10.70
N GLU A 57 0.08 3.10 10.09
CA GLU A 57 -0.57 1.92 9.53
C GLU A 57 0.27 1.29 8.42
N LEU A 58 0.77 2.07 7.46
CA LEU A 58 1.65 1.59 6.38
C LEU A 58 3.00 1.06 6.92
N ALA A 59 3.53 1.67 7.98
CA ALA A 59 4.74 1.17 8.64
C ALA A 59 4.52 -0.21 9.28
N GLN A 60 3.37 -0.41 9.94
CA GLN A 60 2.98 -1.70 10.49
C GLN A 60 2.76 -2.74 9.39
N LEU A 61 2.04 -2.37 8.32
CA LEU A 61 1.79 -3.22 7.16
C LEU A 61 3.10 -3.72 6.53
N LYS A 62 4.10 -2.84 6.37
CA LYS A 62 5.44 -3.24 5.90
C LYS A 62 6.09 -4.30 6.77
N LEU A 63 5.99 -4.19 8.09
CA LEU A 63 6.54 -5.18 9.01
C LEU A 63 5.81 -6.52 8.86
N GLU A 64 4.48 -6.50 8.72
CA GLU A 64 3.66 -7.69 8.55
C GLU A 64 3.92 -8.40 7.22
N VAL A 65 4.10 -7.66 6.12
CA VAL A 65 4.50 -8.22 4.82
C VAL A 65 5.90 -8.83 4.90
N LYS A 66 6.88 -8.14 5.51
CA LYS A 66 8.23 -8.69 5.71
C LYS A 66 8.22 -9.97 6.55
N ALA A 67 7.39 -9.99 7.59
CA ALA A 67 7.21 -11.14 8.48
C ALA A 67 6.32 -12.23 7.88
N HIS A 68 5.80 -12.06 6.65
CA HIS A 68 4.88 -12.99 5.99
C HIS A 68 3.60 -13.27 6.81
N LEU A 69 3.15 -12.30 7.60
CA LEU A 69 1.93 -12.39 8.42
C LEU A 69 0.67 -12.10 7.60
N ILE A 70 0.81 -11.39 6.47
CA ILE A 70 -0.26 -11.15 5.52
C ILE A 70 -0.05 -11.99 4.27
N ASN A 71 -1.14 -12.62 3.81
CA ASN A 71 -1.15 -13.33 2.55
C ASN A 71 -1.42 -12.36 1.39
N VAL A 72 -0.36 -11.76 0.84
CA VAL A 72 -0.41 -10.82 -0.31
C VAL A 72 -0.98 -11.42 -1.60
N LEU A 73 -1.18 -12.75 -1.66
CA LEU A 73 -1.84 -13.42 -2.79
C LEU A 73 -3.37 -13.42 -2.67
N GLN A 74 -3.93 -13.03 -1.52
CA GLN A 74 -5.37 -12.85 -1.41
C GLN A 74 -5.79 -11.59 -2.18
N PRO A 75 -6.92 -11.63 -2.90
CA PRO A 75 -7.54 -10.41 -3.40
C PRO A 75 -7.81 -9.46 -2.23
N ASP A 76 -7.58 -8.16 -2.47
CA ASP A 76 -7.88 -7.09 -1.51
C ASP A 76 -7.32 -7.40 -0.10
N TRP A 77 -6.02 -7.72 -0.05
CA TRP A 77 -5.34 -8.26 1.12
C TRP A 77 -5.10 -7.24 2.25
N PHE A 78 -5.34 -5.96 1.99
CA PHE A 78 -5.31 -4.90 3.00
C PHE A 78 -6.14 -3.70 2.57
N GLU A 79 -6.85 -3.10 3.51
CA GLU A 79 -7.60 -1.84 3.33
C GLU A 79 -7.16 -0.86 4.42
N SER A 80 -6.76 0.33 4.01
CA SER A 80 -6.28 1.37 4.91
C SER A 80 -7.42 2.15 5.55
N GLY A 81 -7.14 2.80 6.69
CA GLY A 81 -8.10 3.71 7.32
C GLY A 81 -8.47 4.94 6.47
N LEU A 82 -7.72 5.25 5.40
CA LEU A 82 -8.05 6.29 4.43
C LEU A 82 -8.82 5.76 3.21
N GLY A 83 -9.15 4.47 3.15
CA GLY A 83 -9.91 3.85 2.05
C GLY A 83 -9.05 3.31 0.91
N PHE A 84 -7.73 3.28 1.05
CA PHE A 84 -6.85 2.67 0.04
C PHE A 84 -6.88 1.16 0.15
N THR A 85 -7.27 0.49 -0.93
CA THR A 85 -7.31 -0.98 -1.04
C THR A 85 -6.07 -1.49 -1.76
N PHE A 86 -5.32 -2.37 -1.11
CA PHE A 86 -4.18 -3.08 -1.67
C PHE A 86 -4.64 -4.44 -2.18
N SER A 87 -4.44 -4.70 -3.46
CA SER A 87 -4.98 -5.89 -4.12
C SER A 87 -4.00 -6.49 -5.10
N ILE A 88 -4.30 -7.71 -5.54
CA ILE A 88 -3.50 -8.45 -6.49
C ILE A 88 -4.35 -9.04 -7.62
N LYS A 89 -3.92 -8.86 -8.87
CA LYS A 89 -4.59 -9.35 -10.08
C LYS A 89 -3.60 -9.88 -11.13
#